data_AF-A0A958ADS3-F1
#
_entry.id   AF-A0A958ADS3-F1
#
_cell.length_a   1.000
_cell.length_b   1.000
_cell.length_c   1.000
_cell.angle_alpha   90.00
_cell.angle_beta   90.00
_cell.angle_gamma   90.00
#
_symmetry.space_group_name_H-M   'P 1'
#
loop_
_entity.id
_entity.type
_entity.pdbx_description
1 polymer ?
#
loop_
_entity_poly.entity_id
_entity_poly.type
_entity_poly.pdbx_seq_one_letter_code
_entity_poly.pdbx_strand_id
1 'polypeptide(L)'
;MGLILAVIFIIACNAAEPSRVLGNAELLSATEPADSSSTLPPPDTPAPAATAAALVNISAVATPTQLPPAATPDSTAEPPVSPSPLAPVQVTETTINLPTYPIKDFLVEQIDPVYNIPVFYFNRADYEAAAPQPTPTDYTGVVLENPYLRLTFLPELGGRLYSAYLKTTDQEIFYHNPVVKPSRYGVLQPYQANWWLATGGMEWAYPTQEHGYRFGVAWSYEVTQTDSGATIVLSDTAPDRVGLTVRVTLPADKALFTVEPTLVNNSPEAAPIQLWTNAALTLGSDSMSLNTQFVMPGQTITVHSRGEAGWSVPGERQQAPWPQVGDTDLSRYNEWANYLGFFVPNQEASFFGAYNPDTDLGLVRLPPAGPGSHKLFAFGRDFPDRSYTDDNSQYFEIWGGANAGFWPEDDLTVAAGDTLGWQETWWPLAQLGGLTWATERVALYLAPTGETHTLTALVSQPTVGTLEVTAGDAILLSDPFSAEPAAPKQWTIPTTDVPVTIQFKDEGDHTLLAY
;
A
#
# COMPACT_ATOMS: atom_id res chain seq x y z
N MET A 1 -21.31 2.85 -62.77
CA MET A 1 -21.69 3.73 -61.65
C MET A 1 -21.46 2.94 -60.37
N GLY A 2 -20.47 3.32 -59.55
CA GLY A 2 -20.19 2.83 -58.17
C GLY A 2 -19.63 1.40 -58.04
N LEU A 3 -18.29 1.23 -58.00
CA LEU A 3 -17.44 0.89 -56.83
C LEU A 3 -17.57 -0.58 -56.35
N ILE A 4 -16.71 -1.50 -56.80
CA ILE A 4 -15.40 -1.92 -56.24
C ILE A 4 -15.50 -2.48 -54.80
N LEU A 5 -15.43 -3.80 -54.68
CA LEU A 5 -14.88 -4.52 -53.53
C LEU A 5 -13.98 -5.63 -54.07
N ALA A 6 -12.71 -5.61 -53.69
CA ALA A 6 -11.73 -6.66 -53.96
C ALA A 6 -11.39 -7.33 -52.62
N VAL A 7 -11.60 -8.65 -52.51
CA VAL A 7 -10.92 -9.49 -51.52
C VAL A 7 -10.51 -10.81 -52.20
N ILE A 8 -9.32 -11.23 -51.81
CA ILE A 8 -8.37 -12.14 -52.43
C ILE A 8 -8.70 -13.61 -52.16
N PHE A 9 -8.13 -14.45 -53.04
CA PHE A 9 -8.23 -15.89 -53.18
C PHE A 9 -7.85 -16.75 -51.96
N ILE A 10 -8.56 -17.86 -51.89
CA ILE A 10 -8.34 -19.11 -51.14
C ILE A 10 -7.20 -19.93 -51.79
N ILE A 11 -6.32 -20.55 -50.99
CA ILE A 11 -5.84 -21.92 -51.25
C ILE A 11 -5.83 -22.69 -49.92
N ALA A 12 -6.61 -23.77 -49.91
CA ALA A 12 -6.64 -24.81 -48.89
C ALA A 12 -5.65 -25.93 -49.24
N CYS A 13 -5.21 -26.70 -48.25
CA CYS A 13 -4.96 -28.13 -48.42
C CYS A 13 -5.22 -28.93 -47.13
N ASN A 14 -6.06 -29.95 -47.32
CA ASN A 14 -6.60 -30.98 -46.43
C ASN A 14 -5.53 -31.75 -45.62
N ALA A 15 -5.74 -32.06 -44.33
CA ALA A 15 -6.63 -33.05 -43.70
C ALA A 15 -6.03 -34.47 -43.61
N ALA A 16 -5.79 -34.92 -42.36
CA ALA A 16 -5.85 -36.33 -41.97
C ALA A 16 -6.01 -36.43 -40.42
N GLU A 17 -7.18 -36.87 -39.99
CA GLU A 17 -7.55 -37.41 -38.67
C GLU A 17 -8.51 -38.60 -38.97
N PRO A 18 -8.97 -39.48 -38.03
CA PRO A 18 -8.83 -39.45 -36.56
C PRO A 18 -8.58 -40.83 -35.89
N SER A 19 -8.39 -40.85 -34.57
CA SER A 19 -9.10 -41.83 -33.73
C SER A 19 -9.42 -41.27 -32.32
N ARG A 20 -10.71 -41.39 -32.00
CA ARG A 20 -11.48 -40.89 -30.86
C ARG A 20 -11.10 -41.52 -29.52
N VAL A 21 -11.25 -40.75 -28.42
CA VAL A 21 -12.22 -41.04 -27.34
C VAL A 21 -12.71 -39.69 -26.77
N LEU A 22 -14.00 -39.39 -26.96
CA LEU A 22 -14.73 -38.29 -26.31
C LEU A 22 -15.51 -38.87 -25.14
N GLY A 23 -15.31 -38.33 -23.94
CA GLY A 23 -16.21 -38.46 -22.80
C GLY A 23 -16.83 -37.10 -22.51
N ASN A 24 -18.13 -36.97 -22.77
CA ASN A 24 -18.93 -35.79 -22.47
C ASN A 24 -19.01 -35.55 -20.95
N ALA A 25 -18.81 -34.31 -20.52
CA ALA A 25 -19.38 -33.80 -19.27
C ALA A 25 -20.29 -32.63 -19.63
N GLU A 26 -21.60 -32.90 -19.62
CA GLU A 26 -22.65 -31.90 -19.75
C GLU A 26 -22.69 -31.01 -18.51
N LEU A 27 -22.97 -29.73 -18.74
CA LEU A 27 -23.39 -28.75 -17.74
C LEU A 27 -24.58 -29.29 -16.95
N LEU A 28 -24.42 -29.43 -15.64
CA LEU A 28 -25.52 -29.61 -14.70
C LEU A 28 -25.73 -28.30 -13.94
N SER A 29 -26.77 -27.57 -14.36
CA SER A 29 -27.44 -26.57 -13.56
C SER A 29 -28.10 -27.25 -12.36
N ALA A 30 -27.60 -27.02 -11.15
CA ALA A 30 -28.31 -27.42 -9.95
C ALA A 30 -29.30 -26.31 -9.54
N THR A 31 -30.56 -26.50 -9.91
CA THR A 31 -31.71 -25.88 -9.24
C THR A 31 -31.89 -26.50 -7.85
N GLU A 32 -31.84 -25.71 -6.78
CA GLU A 32 -32.25 -26.15 -5.44
C GLU A 32 -33.78 -26.26 -5.34
N PRO A 33 -34.31 -27.25 -4.59
CA PRO A 33 -35.74 -27.32 -4.30
C PRO A 33 -36.09 -26.44 -3.10
N ALA A 34 -37.18 -25.70 -3.24
CA ALA A 34 -37.89 -25.09 -2.13
C ALA A 34 -38.57 -26.17 -1.28
N ASP A 35 -38.42 -26.12 0.04
CA ASP A 35 -39.47 -26.58 0.95
C ASP A 35 -39.46 -25.81 2.28
N SER A 36 -40.57 -25.98 3.00
CA SER A 36 -41.36 -24.93 3.63
C SER A 36 -41.27 -24.87 5.16
N SER A 37 -41.37 -23.64 5.65
CA SER A 37 -41.86 -23.16 6.97
C SER A 37 -41.78 -24.05 8.22
N SER A 38 -41.07 -23.53 9.23
CA SER A 38 -41.68 -23.40 10.58
C SER A 38 -41.16 -22.11 11.24
N THR A 39 -42.11 -21.20 11.52
CA THR A 39 -41.89 -19.92 12.17
C THR A 39 -41.96 -20.10 13.68
N LEU A 40 -40.89 -19.75 14.39
CA LEU A 40 -40.92 -19.47 15.83
C LEU A 40 -40.68 -17.96 16.03
N PRO A 41 -41.45 -17.29 16.90
CA PRO A 41 -41.33 -15.86 17.11
C PRO A 41 -40.02 -15.51 17.83
N PRO A 42 -39.44 -14.33 17.58
CA PRO A 42 -38.23 -13.90 18.26
C PRO A 42 -38.49 -13.70 19.77
N PRO A 43 -37.51 -14.00 20.65
CA PRO A 43 -37.59 -13.61 22.05
C PRO A 43 -37.44 -12.08 22.18
N ASP A 44 -38.40 -11.47 22.86
CA ASP A 44 -38.35 -10.07 23.31
C ASP A 44 -37.05 -9.80 24.06
N THR A 45 -36.20 -8.95 23.48
CA THR A 45 -35.03 -8.39 24.18
C THR A 45 -35.23 -6.88 24.32
N PRO A 46 -35.15 -6.30 25.53
CA PRO A 46 -35.55 -4.92 25.76
C PRO A 46 -34.58 -3.92 25.13
N ALA A 47 -35.12 -2.81 24.64
CA ALA A 47 -34.36 -1.63 24.22
C ALA A 47 -33.41 -1.16 25.33
N PRO A 48 -32.17 -0.72 25.01
CA PRO A 48 -31.32 -0.09 25.99
C PRO A 48 -31.94 1.23 26.44
N ALA A 49 -32.16 1.35 27.75
CA ALA A 49 -32.66 2.54 28.39
C ALA A 49 -31.69 3.71 28.17
N ALA A 50 -32.24 4.85 27.75
CA ALA A 50 -31.54 6.12 27.75
C ALA A 50 -31.15 6.47 29.19
N THR A 51 -29.87 6.38 29.52
CA THR A 51 -29.36 6.89 30.79
C THR A 51 -29.13 8.39 30.61
N ALA A 52 -30.05 9.18 31.15
CA ALA A 52 -29.89 10.62 31.29
C ALA A 52 -28.68 10.90 32.19
N ALA A 53 -27.60 11.46 31.62
CA ALA A 53 -26.52 12.04 32.40
C ALA A 53 -27.03 13.33 33.05
N ALA A 54 -26.96 13.37 34.38
CA ALA A 54 -27.39 14.47 35.20
C ALA A 54 -26.63 15.76 34.86
N LEU A 55 -27.38 16.84 34.62
CA LEU A 55 -26.88 18.21 34.61
C LEU A 55 -26.31 18.55 35.99
N VAL A 56 -24.99 18.65 36.09
CA VAL A 56 -24.33 19.30 37.23
C VAL A 56 -24.35 20.81 36.95
N ASN A 57 -25.22 21.52 37.67
CA ASN A 57 -25.21 22.97 37.74
C ASN A 57 -23.96 23.43 38.52
N ILE A 58 -22.99 24.01 37.81
CA ILE A 58 -21.91 24.78 38.43
C ILE A 58 -22.17 26.26 38.13
N SER A 59 -22.79 26.96 39.08
CA SER A 59 -22.85 28.42 39.06
C SER A 59 -21.48 28.96 39.49
N ALA A 60 -20.70 29.47 38.54
CA ALA A 60 -19.54 30.30 38.80
C ALA A 60 -19.85 31.73 38.35
N VAL A 61 -19.97 32.64 39.32
CA VAL A 61 -20.06 34.08 39.10
C VAL A 61 -18.66 34.57 38.73
N ALA A 62 -18.46 34.94 37.46
CA ALA A 62 -17.23 35.59 37.01
C ALA A 62 -17.40 37.12 37.04
N THR A 63 -16.69 37.77 37.95
CA THR A 63 -16.47 39.22 37.99
C THR A 63 -15.59 39.62 36.80
N PRO A 64 -15.85 40.73 36.09
CA PRO A 64 -15.05 41.11 34.92
C PRO A 64 -13.67 41.60 35.37
N THR A 65 -12.63 40.82 35.09
CA THR A 65 -11.24 41.24 35.24
C THR A 65 -10.78 41.88 33.93
N GLN A 66 -10.32 43.12 34.05
CA GLN A 66 -9.82 43.97 32.96
C GLN A 66 -8.60 43.32 32.29
N LEU A 67 -8.65 43.14 30.97
CA LEU A 67 -7.52 42.66 30.16
C LEU A 67 -6.33 43.65 30.27
N PRO A 68 -5.09 43.17 30.48
CA PRO A 68 -3.92 44.02 30.40
C PRO A 68 -3.68 44.47 28.95
N PRO A 69 -3.05 45.65 28.73
CA PRO A 69 -2.81 46.18 27.40
C PRO A 69 -1.86 45.27 26.61
N ALA A 70 -2.11 45.19 25.29
CA ALA A 70 -1.35 44.41 24.33
C ALA A 70 0.16 44.68 24.44
N ALA A 71 0.94 43.61 24.60
CA ALA A 71 2.39 43.66 24.50
C ALA A 71 2.79 43.90 23.03
N THR A 72 3.70 44.85 22.82
CA THR A 72 4.45 45.04 21.57
C THR A 72 5.15 43.75 21.15
N PRO A 73 5.17 43.39 19.86
CA PRO A 73 5.88 42.20 19.40
C PRO A 73 7.38 42.39 19.58
N ASP A 74 7.97 41.60 20.46
CA ASP A 74 9.41 41.55 20.65
C ASP A 74 9.99 40.70 19.50
N SER A 75 10.60 41.38 18.53
CA SER A 75 11.35 40.78 17.43
C SER A 75 12.68 40.26 17.96
N THR A 76 12.66 39.14 18.66
CA THR A 76 13.85 38.31 18.88
C THR A 76 13.60 36.97 18.21
N ALA A 77 13.90 36.89 16.92
CA ALA A 77 14.06 35.62 16.24
C ALA A 77 15.14 34.84 17.00
N GLU A 78 14.75 33.71 17.58
CA GLU A 78 15.68 32.76 18.18
C GLU A 78 16.69 32.35 17.09
N PRO A 79 18.01 32.37 17.38
CA PRO A 79 18.99 31.98 16.38
C PRO A 79 18.71 30.56 15.89
N PRO A 80 18.91 30.26 14.59
CA PRO A 80 18.65 28.92 14.07
C PRO A 80 19.44 27.90 14.88
N VAL A 81 18.71 26.96 15.48
CA VAL A 81 19.30 25.83 16.20
C VAL A 81 20.17 25.10 15.18
N SER A 82 21.48 25.05 15.43
CA SER A 82 22.36 24.24 14.58
C SER A 82 21.89 22.80 14.65
N PRO A 83 21.72 22.10 13.51
CA PRO A 83 21.25 20.72 13.52
C PRO A 83 22.20 19.88 14.37
N SER A 84 21.64 19.11 15.29
CA SER A 84 22.43 18.14 16.05
C SER A 84 23.12 17.19 15.05
N PRO A 85 24.37 16.76 15.30
CA PRO A 85 25.04 15.82 14.42
C PRO A 85 24.17 14.56 14.30
N LEU A 86 23.82 14.21 13.07
CA LEU A 86 22.97 13.07 12.76
C LEU A 86 23.63 11.80 13.30
N ALA A 87 22.87 11.04 14.09
CA ALA A 87 23.32 9.72 14.51
C ALA A 87 23.42 8.82 13.27
N PRO A 88 24.50 8.02 13.14
CA PRO A 88 24.60 7.07 12.03
C PRO A 88 23.47 6.05 12.12
N VAL A 89 23.00 5.58 10.97
CA VAL A 89 22.01 4.50 10.90
C VAL A 89 22.59 3.26 11.57
N GLN A 90 21.85 2.67 12.50
CA GLN A 90 22.22 1.44 13.18
C GLN A 90 21.79 0.23 12.35
N VAL A 91 22.67 -0.76 12.26
CA VAL A 91 22.41 -2.04 11.61
C VAL A 91 22.54 -3.13 12.67
N THR A 92 21.53 -3.99 12.80
CA THR A 92 21.57 -5.09 13.77
C THR A 92 20.90 -6.33 13.19
N GLU A 93 21.53 -7.47 13.39
CA GLU A 93 20.90 -8.78 13.16
C GLU A 93 20.32 -9.27 14.49
N THR A 94 19.10 -9.77 14.46
CA THR A 94 18.34 -10.23 15.63
C THR A 94 17.52 -11.47 15.27
N THR A 95 16.86 -12.04 16.27
CA THR A 95 15.86 -13.10 16.09
C THR A 95 14.46 -12.52 16.23
N ILE A 96 13.59 -12.81 15.27
CA ILE A 96 12.16 -12.49 15.31
C ILE A 96 11.41 -13.81 15.51
N ASN A 97 10.71 -13.94 16.63
CA ASN A 97 9.89 -15.11 16.92
C ASN A 97 8.46 -14.86 16.44
N LEU A 98 7.98 -15.68 15.51
CA LEU A 98 6.61 -15.60 14.98
C LEU A 98 5.89 -16.95 15.16
N PRO A 99 4.59 -16.94 15.48
CA PRO A 99 3.76 -18.13 15.38
C PRO A 99 3.62 -18.54 13.91
N THR A 100 4.14 -19.71 13.54
CA THR A 100 4.16 -20.18 12.15
C THR A 100 3.44 -21.51 12.01
N TYR A 101 2.53 -21.59 11.04
CA TYR A 101 1.92 -22.85 10.66
C TYR A 101 2.90 -23.75 9.89
N PRO A 102 3.02 -25.04 10.25
CA PRO A 102 3.93 -25.95 9.56
C PRO A 102 3.36 -26.32 8.18
N ILE A 103 3.98 -25.79 7.12
CA ILE A 103 3.57 -26.02 5.73
C ILE A 103 4.45 -27.00 4.97
N LYS A 104 5.68 -27.23 5.43
CA LYS A 104 6.74 -27.90 4.67
C LYS A 104 6.33 -29.28 4.15
N ASP A 105 5.67 -30.08 4.98
CA ASP A 105 5.24 -31.44 4.62
C ASP A 105 4.06 -31.48 3.63
N PHE A 106 3.47 -30.32 3.34
CA PHE A 106 2.34 -30.14 2.44
C PHE A 106 2.72 -29.41 1.15
N LEU A 107 4.01 -29.10 0.95
CA LEU A 107 4.52 -28.47 -0.27
C LEU A 107 5.08 -29.53 -1.22
N VAL A 108 4.66 -29.44 -2.48
CA VAL A 108 5.20 -30.23 -3.59
C VAL A 108 5.94 -29.30 -4.53
N GLU A 109 7.26 -29.45 -4.58
CA GLU A 109 8.10 -28.68 -5.49
C GLU A 109 7.94 -29.17 -6.93
N GLN A 110 7.82 -28.22 -7.86
CA GLN A 110 7.88 -28.43 -9.30
C GLN A 110 8.68 -27.30 -9.94
N ILE A 111 9.27 -27.56 -11.11
CA ILE A 111 9.93 -26.50 -11.89
C ILE A 111 8.90 -25.86 -12.81
N ASP A 112 8.75 -24.55 -12.72
CA ASP A 112 8.04 -23.78 -13.74
C ASP A 112 8.89 -23.75 -15.02
N PRO A 113 8.38 -24.27 -16.15
CA PRO A 113 9.16 -24.40 -17.37
C PRO A 113 9.41 -23.08 -18.10
N VAL A 114 8.64 -22.02 -17.80
CA VAL A 114 8.81 -20.69 -18.42
C VAL A 114 9.97 -19.97 -17.74
N TYR A 115 10.00 -20.00 -16.41
CA TYR A 115 10.99 -19.24 -15.63
C TYR A 115 12.19 -20.05 -15.19
N ASN A 116 12.16 -21.39 -15.30
CA ASN A 116 13.15 -22.30 -14.73
C ASN A 116 13.33 -22.05 -13.21
N ILE A 117 12.21 -21.85 -12.50
CA ILE A 117 12.18 -21.55 -11.06
C ILE A 117 11.47 -22.69 -10.31
N PRO A 118 11.97 -23.12 -9.14
CA PRO A 118 11.21 -23.98 -8.23
C PRO A 118 9.97 -23.25 -7.70
N VAL A 119 8.81 -23.87 -7.91
CA VAL A 119 7.49 -23.44 -7.50
C VAL A 119 6.90 -24.51 -6.60
N PHE A 120 6.22 -24.09 -5.54
CA PHE A 120 5.70 -25.01 -4.53
C PHE A 120 4.18 -25.04 -4.61
N TYR A 121 3.61 -26.21 -4.90
CA TYR A 121 2.17 -26.45 -4.84
C TYR A 121 1.78 -26.90 -3.45
N PHE A 122 0.77 -26.26 -2.87
CA PHE A 122 0.28 -26.58 -1.55
C PHE A 122 -0.84 -27.61 -1.58
N ASN A 123 -0.65 -28.74 -0.92
CA ASN A 123 -1.65 -29.77 -0.73
C ASN A 123 -2.64 -29.36 0.38
N ARG A 124 -3.60 -28.52 -0.01
CA ARG A 124 -4.62 -27.97 0.88
C ARG A 124 -5.44 -29.04 1.58
N ALA A 125 -5.86 -30.07 0.85
CA ALA A 125 -6.74 -31.10 1.37
C ALA A 125 -6.07 -31.87 2.52
N ASP A 126 -4.83 -32.30 2.34
CA ASP A 126 -4.09 -33.02 3.39
C ASP A 126 -3.75 -32.09 4.56
N TYR A 127 -3.44 -30.82 4.30
CA TYR A 127 -3.20 -29.83 5.36
C TYR A 127 -4.43 -29.58 6.22
N GLU A 128 -5.60 -29.36 5.60
CA GLU A 128 -6.86 -29.14 6.31
C GLU A 128 -7.31 -30.38 7.07
N ALA A 129 -7.08 -31.58 6.51
CA ALA A 129 -7.33 -32.85 7.21
C ALA A 129 -6.40 -33.07 8.42
N ALA A 130 -5.14 -32.61 8.34
CA ALA A 130 -4.18 -32.67 9.43
C ALA A 130 -4.44 -31.62 10.53
N ALA A 131 -5.13 -30.52 10.20
CA ALA A 131 -5.48 -29.41 11.09
C ALA A 131 -4.32 -28.94 12.00
N PRO A 132 -3.13 -28.64 11.44
CA PRO A 132 -1.97 -28.27 12.24
C PRO A 132 -2.21 -26.95 12.98
N GLN A 133 -1.47 -26.77 14.06
CA GLN A 133 -1.48 -25.54 14.88
C GLN A 133 -0.17 -24.78 14.69
N PRO A 134 -0.16 -23.44 14.82
CA PRO A 134 1.05 -22.67 14.69
C PRO A 134 2.00 -22.95 15.85
N THR A 135 3.31 -22.92 15.57
CA THR A 135 4.36 -23.06 16.58
C THR A 135 5.29 -21.86 16.56
N PRO A 136 5.77 -21.39 17.74
CA PRO A 136 6.82 -20.37 17.79
C PRO A 136 8.02 -20.78 16.94
N THR A 137 8.37 -19.94 15.97
CA THR A 137 9.47 -20.16 15.04
C THR A 137 10.36 -18.94 15.03
N ASP A 138 11.66 -19.17 15.18
CA ASP A 138 12.68 -18.13 15.14
C ASP A 138 13.09 -17.87 13.70
N TYR A 139 13.03 -16.62 13.29
CA TYR A 139 13.50 -16.13 12.00
C TYR A 139 14.66 -15.16 12.20
N THR A 140 15.59 -15.15 11.26
CA THR A 140 16.59 -14.07 11.18
C THR A 140 15.89 -12.75 10.85
N GLY A 141 16.11 -11.74 11.69
CA GLY A 141 15.67 -10.36 11.46
C GLY A 141 16.86 -9.45 11.21
N VAL A 142 16.82 -8.65 10.14
CA VAL A 142 17.83 -7.62 9.87
C VAL A 142 17.18 -6.27 10.08
N VAL A 143 17.76 -5.43 10.94
CA VAL A 143 17.19 -4.14 11.34
C VAL A 143 18.06 -3.00 10.85
N LEU A 144 17.46 -2.03 10.17
CA LEU A 144 18.05 -0.72 9.86
C LEU A 144 17.29 0.35 10.65
N GLU A 145 17.98 1.17 11.43
CA GLU A 145 17.33 2.18 12.28
C GLU A 145 18.03 3.53 12.22
N ASN A 146 17.27 4.59 11.94
CA ASN A 146 17.70 5.99 12.06
C ASN A 146 16.90 6.70 13.18
N PRO A 147 17.01 8.01 13.39
CA PRO A 147 16.22 8.70 14.42
C PRO A 147 14.69 8.56 14.28
N TYR A 148 14.19 8.36 13.06
CA TYR A 148 12.77 8.43 12.71
C TYR A 148 12.13 7.05 12.47
N LEU A 149 12.85 6.15 11.78
CA LEU A 149 12.33 4.87 11.31
C LEU A 149 13.19 3.71 11.78
N ARG A 150 12.52 2.59 12.08
CA ARG A 150 13.13 1.27 12.20
C ARG A 150 12.52 0.33 11.16
N LEU A 151 13.34 -0.14 10.23
CA LEU A 151 12.97 -1.11 9.21
C LEU A 151 13.44 -2.50 9.65
N THR A 152 12.57 -3.51 9.61
CA THR A 152 12.93 -4.91 9.92
C THR A 152 12.66 -5.79 8.71
N PHE A 153 13.66 -6.53 8.26
CA PHE A 153 13.59 -7.45 7.13
C PHE A 153 13.61 -8.91 7.59
N LEU A 154 12.91 -9.78 6.87
CA LEU A 154 12.88 -11.23 7.10
C LEU A 154 13.42 -11.96 5.85
N PRO A 155 14.74 -12.20 5.75
CA PRO A 155 15.36 -12.89 4.61
C PRO A 155 14.73 -14.24 4.29
N GLU A 156 14.36 -15.00 5.31
CA GLU A 156 13.80 -16.34 5.19
C GLU A 156 12.36 -16.39 4.63
N LEU A 157 11.65 -15.25 4.64
CA LEU A 157 10.26 -15.13 4.19
C LEU A 157 10.16 -14.25 2.93
N GLY A 158 10.86 -14.65 1.87
CA GLY A 158 10.86 -13.94 0.58
C GLY A 158 11.67 -12.65 0.58
N GLY A 159 12.58 -12.48 1.54
CA GLY A 159 13.34 -11.24 1.69
C GLY A 159 12.48 -10.01 2.01
N ARG A 160 11.27 -10.20 2.56
CA ARG A 160 10.31 -9.11 2.75
C ARG A 160 10.80 -8.04 3.73
N LEU A 161 10.39 -6.79 3.52
CA LEU A 161 10.43 -5.75 4.54
C LEU A 161 9.23 -5.97 5.45
N TYR A 162 9.44 -6.60 6.61
CA TYR A 162 8.38 -7.03 7.49
C TYR A 162 7.75 -5.86 8.27
N SER A 163 8.56 -4.94 8.78
CA SER A 163 8.13 -3.82 9.63
C SER A 163 8.72 -2.50 9.14
N ALA A 164 7.91 -1.44 9.18
CA ALA A 164 8.32 -0.05 8.98
C ALA A 164 7.82 0.79 10.17
N TYR A 165 8.53 0.67 11.29
CA TYR A 165 8.12 1.26 12.56
C TYR A 165 8.53 2.74 12.64
N LEU A 166 7.57 3.61 12.96
CA LEU A 166 7.76 5.04 13.12
C LEU A 166 8.07 5.37 14.59
N LYS A 167 9.33 5.71 14.87
CA LYS A 167 9.87 5.92 16.22
C LYS A 167 9.37 7.20 16.88
N THR A 168 8.88 8.15 16.09
CA THR A 168 8.45 9.46 16.59
C THR A 168 7.09 9.41 17.25
N THR A 169 6.29 8.40 16.93
CA THR A 169 4.98 8.15 17.54
C THR A 169 4.85 6.76 18.17
N ASP A 170 5.90 5.94 18.10
CA ASP A 170 5.93 4.56 18.60
C ASP A 170 4.85 3.66 17.98
N GLN A 171 4.70 3.72 16.66
CA GLN A 171 3.65 3.00 15.95
C GLN A 171 4.17 2.28 14.71
N GLU A 172 3.52 1.15 14.39
CA GLU A 172 3.79 0.37 13.18
C GLU A 172 2.97 0.91 11.99
N ILE A 173 3.57 0.94 10.79
CA ILE A 173 2.87 1.36 9.57
C ILE A 173 2.28 0.16 8.85
N PHE A 174 3.03 -0.95 8.83
CA PHE A 174 2.65 -2.14 8.10
C PHE A 174 1.70 -3.03 8.89
N TYR A 175 0.86 -3.77 8.17
CA TYR A 175 0.10 -4.85 8.78
C TYR A 175 1.05 -5.98 9.15
N HIS A 176 1.01 -6.41 10.41
CA HIS A 176 1.62 -7.66 10.84
C HIS A 176 0.52 -8.68 11.05
N ASN A 177 0.58 -9.77 10.28
CA ASN A 177 -0.28 -10.89 10.56
C ASN A 177 0.17 -11.52 11.90
N PRO A 178 -0.74 -11.77 12.86
CA PRO A 178 -0.37 -12.44 14.11
C PRO A 178 0.23 -13.84 13.89
N VAL A 179 0.04 -14.42 12.70
CA VAL A 179 0.53 -15.74 12.32
C VAL A 179 1.14 -15.71 10.92
N VAL A 180 2.13 -16.57 10.68
CA VAL A 180 2.60 -16.93 9.33
C VAL A 180 1.76 -18.12 8.85
N LYS A 181 0.82 -17.88 7.91
CA LYS A 181 -0.24 -18.85 7.57
C LYS A 181 -0.47 -18.97 6.05
N PRO A 182 -0.66 -20.19 5.51
CA PRO A 182 -1.02 -20.35 4.09
C PRO A 182 -2.50 -19.97 3.85
N SER A 183 -2.74 -18.88 3.13
CA SER A 183 -4.06 -18.45 2.67
C SER A 183 -4.45 -19.10 1.33
N ARG A 184 -5.62 -18.77 0.79
CA ARG A 184 -6.09 -19.21 -0.54
C ARG A 184 -5.81 -18.20 -1.65
N TYR A 185 -5.16 -17.07 -1.38
CA TYR A 185 -4.94 -16.00 -2.36
C TYR A 185 -3.65 -16.21 -3.16
N GLY A 186 -3.48 -17.39 -3.73
CA GLY A 186 -2.24 -17.78 -4.42
C GLY A 186 -2.41 -17.94 -5.92
N VAL A 187 -1.42 -17.52 -6.69
CA VAL A 187 -1.44 -17.51 -8.16
C VAL A 187 -1.50 -18.88 -8.83
N LEU A 188 -1.03 -19.94 -8.15
CA LEU A 188 -0.94 -21.29 -8.71
C LEU A 188 -2.30 -21.98 -8.82
N GLN A 189 -2.34 -23.07 -9.61
CA GLN A 189 -3.56 -23.80 -9.89
C GLN A 189 -4.18 -24.52 -8.66
N PRO A 190 -5.52 -24.63 -8.58
CA PRO A 190 -6.52 -24.01 -9.47
C PRO A 190 -6.38 -22.49 -9.44
N TYR A 191 -6.45 -21.84 -10.62
CA TYR A 191 -6.00 -20.46 -10.84
C TYR A 191 -6.46 -19.51 -9.72
N GLN A 192 -5.52 -18.73 -9.18
CA GLN A 192 -5.73 -17.77 -8.08
C GLN A 192 -6.26 -18.36 -6.76
N ALA A 193 -6.13 -19.68 -6.54
CA ALA A 193 -6.72 -20.34 -5.37
C ALA A 193 -5.82 -21.35 -4.64
N ASN A 194 -4.55 -21.55 -5.04
CA ASN A 194 -3.70 -22.55 -4.37
C ASN A 194 -3.25 -22.08 -2.98
N TRP A 195 -2.27 -21.17 -2.94
CA TRP A 195 -1.80 -20.57 -1.69
C TRP A 195 -0.90 -19.35 -1.84
N TRP A 196 -1.00 -18.46 -0.85
CA TRP A 196 -0.04 -17.42 -0.57
C TRP A 196 0.29 -17.45 0.93
N LEU A 197 1.55 -17.23 1.29
CA LEU A 197 1.97 -17.20 2.69
C LEU A 197 1.66 -15.82 3.28
N ALA A 198 0.51 -15.73 3.95
CA ALA A 198 0.07 -14.53 4.62
C ALA A 198 0.94 -14.27 5.86
N THR A 199 1.72 -13.20 5.80
CA THR A 199 2.63 -12.77 6.88
C THR A 199 2.51 -11.26 7.15
N GLY A 200 2.04 -10.48 6.18
CA GLY A 200 2.06 -9.02 6.24
C GLY A 200 3.40 -8.42 5.78
N GLY A 201 3.62 -7.15 6.10
CA GLY A 201 4.74 -6.36 5.63
C GLY A 201 4.67 -6.00 4.13
N MET A 202 5.83 -5.72 3.54
CA MET A 202 6.02 -5.46 2.13
C MET A 202 6.78 -6.59 1.43
N GLU A 203 6.20 -7.16 0.38
CA GLU A 203 6.75 -8.26 -0.40
C GLU A 203 7.08 -7.88 -1.85
N TRP A 204 7.82 -8.78 -2.50
CA TRP A 204 8.31 -8.64 -3.87
C TRP A 204 7.62 -9.68 -4.77
N ALA A 205 6.64 -9.22 -5.53
CA ALA A 205 5.80 -10.04 -6.37
C ALA A 205 6.44 -10.24 -7.75
N TYR A 206 6.96 -11.46 -7.98
CA TYR A 206 7.58 -11.87 -9.24
C TYR A 206 7.60 -13.41 -9.37
N PRO A 207 7.82 -13.98 -10.57
CA PRO A 207 7.96 -13.32 -11.88
C PRO A 207 6.62 -13.13 -12.61
N THR A 208 5.51 -13.47 -11.96
CA THR A 208 4.16 -13.40 -12.51
C THR A 208 3.29 -12.51 -11.61
N GLN A 209 2.02 -12.36 -11.99
CA GLN A 209 1.01 -11.50 -11.35
C GLN A 209 0.83 -11.72 -9.84
N GLU A 210 0.02 -10.84 -9.21
CA GLU A 210 -0.32 -10.91 -7.78
C GLU A 210 0.91 -11.16 -6.90
N HIS A 211 0.90 -12.18 -6.04
CA HIS A 211 1.97 -12.43 -5.08
C HIS A 211 3.20 -13.14 -5.69
N GLY A 212 3.17 -13.48 -6.97
CA GLY A 212 4.23 -14.24 -7.63
C GLY A 212 4.49 -15.62 -6.99
N TYR A 213 5.70 -16.15 -7.15
CA TYR A 213 6.06 -17.50 -6.69
C TYR A 213 7.00 -17.53 -5.48
N ARG A 214 7.55 -16.38 -5.08
CA ARG A 214 8.76 -16.31 -4.24
C ARG A 214 8.54 -15.64 -2.88
N PHE A 215 7.28 -15.48 -2.48
CA PHE A 215 6.87 -14.86 -1.22
C PHE A 215 7.32 -15.60 0.05
N GLY A 216 7.58 -16.91 -0.03
CA GLY A 216 7.80 -17.79 1.13
C GLY A 216 9.12 -18.57 1.10
N VAL A 217 10.09 -18.12 0.30
CA VAL A 217 11.40 -18.77 0.13
C VAL A 217 12.51 -17.91 0.70
N ALA A 218 13.59 -18.53 1.16
CA ALA A 218 14.71 -17.78 1.71
C ALA A 218 15.50 -17.05 0.62
N TRP A 219 15.81 -15.78 0.87
CA TRP A 219 16.66 -14.94 0.04
C TRP A 219 17.97 -14.66 0.77
N SER A 220 19.04 -14.44 0.00
CA SER A 220 20.29 -13.93 0.56
C SER A 220 20.20 -12.42 0.79
N TYR A 221 21.05 -11.87 1.67
CA TYR A 221 21.15 -10.43 1.85
C TYR A 221 22.58 -9.95 2.11
N GLU A 222 22.82 -8.69 1.77
CA GLU A 222 24.04 -7.95 2.11
C GLU A 222 23.65 -6.57 2.65
N VAL A 223 24.38 -6.08 3.67
CA VAL A 223 24.15 -4.74 4.23
C VAL A 223 25.40 -3.89 4.10
N THR A 224 25.22 -2.66 3.61
CA THR A 224 26.25 -1.63 3.58
C THR A 224 25.80 -0.44 4.42
N GLN A 225 26.69 0.05 5.29
CA GLN A 225 26.46 1.22 6.15
C GLN A 225 27.48 2.31 5.82
N THR A 226 27.01 3.54 5.72
CA THR A 226 27.83 4.75 5.53
C THR A 226 27.36 5.85 6.49
N ASP A 227 28.07 6.98 6.54
CA ASP A 227 27.63 8.14 7.32
C ASP A 227 26.30 8.73 6.80
N SER A 228 25.97 8.51 5.53
CA SER A 228 24.75 9.03 4.90
C SER A 228 23.52 8.13 5.07
N GLY A 229 23.70 6.88 5.53
CA GLY A 229 22.59 5.94 5.65
C GLY A 229 23.02 4.48 5.69
N ALA A 230 22.06 3.57 5.61
CA ALA A 230 22.31 2.16 5.39
C ALA A 230 21.47 1.62 4.23
N THR A 231 22.00 0.60 3.57
CA THR A 231 21.34 -0.09 2.47
C THR A 231 21.41 -1.59 2.72
N ILE A 232 20.28 -2.27 2.61
CA ILE A 232 20.22 -3.72 2.48
C ILE A 232 19.90 -4.09 1.02
N VAL A 233 20.55 -5.13 0.53
CA VAL A 233 20.29 -5.74 -0.78
C VAL A 233 19.84 -7.16 -0.54
N LEU A 234 18.61 -7.49 -0.95
CA LEU A 234 18.00 -8.82 -0.82
C LEU A 234 17.97 -9.49 -2.19
N SER A 235 18.39 -10.75 -2.30
CA SER A 235 18.57 -11.41 -3.61
C SER A 235 18.02 -12.83 -3.66
N ASP A 236 17.16 -13.10 -4.64
CA ASP A 236 16.82 -14.43 -5.17
C ASP A 236 17.28 -14.50 -6.63
N THR A 237 18.54 -14.88 -6.81
CA THR A 237 19.22 -14.90 -8.12
C THR A 237 19.86 -16.26 -8.36
N ALA A 238 19.90 -16.68 -9.63
CA ALA A 238 20.68 -17.82 -10.09
C ALA A 238 21.13 -17.59 -11.54
N PRO A 239 22.17 -18.29 -12.03
CA PRO A 239 22.84 -17.96 -13.29
C PRO A 239 22.06 -18.35 -14.55
N ASP A 240 20.97 -19.11 -14.43
CA ASP A 240 20.27 -19.78 -15.54
C ASP A 240 18.75 -19.54 -15.54
N ARG A 241 18.29 -18.53 -14.79
CA ARG A 241 16.87 -18.17 -14.66
C ARG A 241 16.69 -16.69 -14.36
N VAL A 242 15.45 -16.22 -14.46
CA VAL A 242 15.10 -14.87 -14.00
C VAL A 242 15.37 -14.73 -12.51
N GLY A 243 16.04 -13.65 -12.12
CA GLY A 243 16.41 -13.37 -10.73
C GLY A 243 16.04 -11.95 -10.35
N LEU A 244 15.79 -11.73 -9.06
CA LEU A 244 15.42 -10.43 -8.52
C LEU A 244 16.36 -10.05 -7.38
N THR A 245 16.84 -8.81 -7.44
CA THR A 245 17.53 -8.13 -6.36
C THR A 245 16.69 -6.93 -5.93
N VAL A 246 16.47 -6.74 -4.63
CA VAL A 246 15.77 -5.57 -4.08
C VAL A 246 16.71 -4.81 -3.16
N ARG A 247 17.03 -3.58 -3.54
CA ARG A 247 17.82 -2.65 -2.74
C ARG A 247 16.89 -1.75 -1.94
N VAL A 248 17.02 -1.74 -0.61
CA VAL A 248 16.29 -0.82 0.27
C VAL A 248 17.26 0.09 0.99
N THR A 249 17.09 1.40 0.88
CA THR A 249 17.99 2.40 1.48
C THR A 249 17.24 3.25 2.50
N LEU A 250 17.79 3.31 3.71
CA LEU A 250 17.36 4.20 4.79
C LEU A 250 18.42 5.30 4.98
N PRO A 251 18.14 6.55 4.54
CA PRO A 251 19.02 7.69 4.78
C PRO A 251 19.15 8.00 6.28
N ALA A 252 20.28 8.57 6.71
CA ALA A 252 20.49 8.94 8.12
C ALA A 252 19.60 10.12 8.58
N ASP A 253 19.23 11.01 7.66
CA ASP A 253 18.61 12.30 7.92
C ASP A 253 17.16 12.43 7.46
N LYS A 254 16.55 11.34 6.98
CA LYS A 254 15.19 11.38 6.41
C LYS A 254 14.24 10.43 7.10
N ALA A 255 12.97 10.83 7.20
CA ALA A 255 11.87 9.99 7.68
C ALA A 255 11.20 9.16 6.56
N LEU A 256 11.97 8.79 5.53
CA LEU A 256 11.52 7.98 4.40
C LEU A 256 12.58 6.93 4.04
N PHE A 257 12.22 5.98 3.19
CA PHE A 257 13.15 5.02 2.61
C PHE A 257 12.85 4.81 1.13
N THR A 258 13.87 4.36 0.38
CA THR A 258 13.70 4.00 -1.03
C THR A 258 13.74 2.50 -1.22
N VAL A 259 12.98 2.01 -2.20
CA VAL A 259 12.93 0.62 -2.62
C VAL A 259 13.28 0.59 -4.11
N GLU A 260 14.24 -0.26 -4.49
CA GLU A 260 14.76 -0.37 -5.84
C GLU A 260 14.86 -1.85 -6.24
N PRO A 261 13.80 -2.43 -6.82
CA PRO A 261 13.85 -3.75 -7.41
C PRO A 261 14.58 -3.72 -8.76
N THR A 262 15.42 -4.72 -9.00
CA THR A 262 16.11 -4.99 -10.26
C THR A 262 16.02 -6.46 -10.59
N LEU A 263 15.21 -6.78 -11.59
CA LEU A 263 15.12 -8.10 -12.19
C LEU A 263 16.13 -8.22 -13.34
N VAL A 264 16.77 -9.37 -13.43
CA VAL A 264 17.66 -9.75 -14.53
C VAL A 264 17.17 -11.07 -15.11
N ASN A 265 16.99 -11.13 -16.43
CA ASN A 265 16.69 -12.39 -17.10
C ASN A 265 17.98 -13.11 -17.51
N ASN A 266 18.48 -14.02 -16.66
CA ASN A 266 19.67 -14.84 -16.99
C ASN A 266 19.31 -16.09 -17.82
N SER A 267 18.05 -16.26 -18.21
CA SER A 267 17.62 -17.38 -19.05
C SER A 267 18.12 -17.17 -20.49
N PRO A 268 18.27 -18.25 -21.29
CA PRO A 268 18.67 -18.12 -22.70
C PRO A 268 17.57 -17.54 -23.61
N GLU A 269 16.33 -17.49 -23.13
CA GLU A 269 15.16 -17.04 -23.88
C GLU A 269 14.51 -15.82 -23.22
N ALA A 270 13.72 -15.07 -23.99
CA ALA A 270 12.89 -14.00 -23.43
C ALA A 270 11.78 -14.58 -22.54
N ALA A 271 11.45 -13.87 -21.45
CA ALA A 271 10.43 -14.29 -20.50
C ALA A 271 9.33 -13.22 -20.33
N PRO A 272 8.05 -13.62 -20.20
CA PRO A 272 6.96 -12.71 -19.82
C PRO A 272 6.99 -12.45 -18.31
N ILE A 273 7.12 -11.19 -17.91
CA ILE A 273 7.36 -10.80 -16.52
C ILE A 273 6.27 -9.87 -16.00
N GLN A 274 5.80 -10.17 -14.80
CA GLN A 274 5.25 -9.15 -13.91
C GLN A 274 6.15 -8.95 -12.70
N LEU A 275 6.33 -7.69 -12.32
CA LEU A 275 7.14 -7.29 -11.18
C LEU A 275 6.44 -6.17 -10.42
N TRP A 276 6.14 -6.45 -9.15
CA TRP A 276 5.45 -5.52 -8.26
C TRP A 276 6.07 -5.50 -6.87
N THR A 277 6.02 -4.34 -6.21
CA THR A 277 6.11 -4.20 -4.76
C THR A 277 4.69 -4.15 -4.21
N ASN A 278 4.44 -4.83 -3.09
CA ASN A 278 3.14 -4.86 -2.42
C ASN A 278 3.33 -4.63 -0.93
N ALA A 279 2.71 -3.59 -0.36
CA ALA A 279 2.72 -3.33 1.08
C ALA A 279 1.34 -3.55 1.70
N ALA A 280 1.24 -4.48 2.65
CA ALA A 280 0.07 -4.65 3.50
C ALA A 280 0.10 -3.66 4.68
N LEU A 281 -1.00 -2.95 4.93
CA LEU A 281 -1.02 -1.73 5.75
C LEU A 281 -2.20 -1.68 6.72
N THR A 282 -1.93 -1.17 7.93
CA THR A 282 -2.96 -0.81 8.93
C THR A 282 -2.74 0.56 9.57
N LEU A 283 -1.60 1.22 9.32
CA LEU A 283 -1.32 2.59 9.76
C LEU A 283 -1.55 2.79 11.26
N GLY A 284 -0.81 2.06 12.10
CA GLY A 284 -0.82 2.22 13.55
C GLY A 284 -1.89 1.42 14.29
N SER A 285 -2.80 0.76 13.58
CA SER A 285 -3.84 -0.09 14.15
C SER A 285 -3.48 -1.57 14.02
N ASP A 286 -3.99 -2.43 14.90
CA ASP A 286 -3.85 -3.89 14.78
C ASP A 286 -4.66 -4.47 13.60
N SER A 287 -5.70 -3.74 13.17
CA SER A 287 -6.55 -4.06 12.03
C SER A 287 -7.00 -2.76 11.35
N MET A 288 -7.36 -2.85 10.08
CA MET A 288 -7.80 -1.73 9.26
C MET A 288 -8.91 -0.91 9.95
N SER A 289 -8.69 0.40 10.10
CA SER A 289 -9.67 1.32 10.69
C SER A 289 -10.74 1.67 9.65
N LEU A 290 -12.02 1.74 10.09
CA LEU A 290 -13.12 2.26 9.27
C LEU A 290 -12.89 3.70 8.80
N ASN A 291 -12.14 4.49 9.56
CA ASN A 291 -11.86 5.88 9.24
C ASN A 291 -10.66 6.06 8.29
N THR A 292 -10.04 4.97 7.81
CA THR A 292 -8.97 5.04 6.82
C THR A 292 -9.45 5.73 5.53
N GLN A 293 -8.64 6.68 5.06
CA GLN A 293 -8.86 7.46 3.86
C GLN A 293 -7.74 7.21 2.86
N PHE A 294 -8.08 7.06 1.58
CA PHE A 294 -7.14 6.93 0.47
C PHE A 294 -7.04 8.24 -0.30
N VAL A 295 -5.83 8.64 -0.66
CA VAL A 295 -5.57 9.91 -1.34
C VAL A 295 -4.80 9.63 -2.61
N MET A 296 -5.45 9.91 -3.73
CA MET A 296 -4.84 9.92 -5.05
C MET A 296 -5.37 11.15 -5.81
N PRO A 297 -4.49 12.05 -6.27
CA PRO A 297 -4.88 13.20 -7.05
C PRO A 297 -5.61 12.87 -8.36
N GLY A 298 -6.92 13.15 -8.45
CA GLY A 298 -7.75 13.22 -9.67
C GLY A 298 -7.44 12.22 -10.78
N GLN A 299 -8.02 11.01 -10.70
CA GLN A 299 -7.71 9.91 -11.63
C GLN A 299 -8.94 9.20 -12.19
N THR A 300 -8.68 8.42 -13.24
CA THR A 300 -9.55 7.30 -13.61
C THR A 300 -8.93 6.00 -13.11
N ILE A 301 -9.73 5.15 -12.48
CA ILE A 301 -9.31 3.82 -12.05
C ILE A 301 -9.81 2.77 -13.04
N THR A 302 -9.07 1.67 -13.19
CA THR A 302 -9.53 0.47 -13.89
C THR A 302 -9.78 -0.62 -12.86
N VAL A 303 -11.02 -1.09 -12.74
CA VAL A 303 -11.39 -2.12 -11.76
C VAL A 303 -10.71 -3.43 -12.11
N HIS A 304 -9.98 -3.98 -11.13
CA HIS A 304 -9.37 -5.30 -11.22
C HIS A 304 -10.29 -6.37 -10.67
N SER A 305 -10.86 -6.12 -9.49
CA SER A 305 -11.73 -7.08 -8.81
C SER A 305 -12.67 -6.36 -7.86
N ARG A 306 -13.87 -6.91 -7.64
CA ARG A 306 -14.86 -6.39 -6.69
C ARG A 306 -15.79 -7.50 -6.20
N GLY A 307 -16.35 -7.34 -5.00
CA GLY A 307 -17.49 -8.14 -4.55
C GLY A 307 -18.78 -7.85 -5.33
N GLU A 308 -19.66 -8.85 -5.46
CA GLU A 308 -20.80 -8.80 -6.41
C GLU A 308 -22.08 -8.09 -5.90
N ALA A 309 -22.21 -7.80 -4.60
CA ALA A 309 -23.50 -7.36 -4.04
C ALA A 309 -23.77 -5.85 -4.17
N GLY A 310 -24.73 -5.45 -5.02
CA GLY A 310 -25.48 -4.18 -4.95
C GLY A 310 -24.68 -2.87 -5.12
N TRP A 311 -23.38 -2.96 -5.39
CA TRP A 311 -22.48 -1.82 -5.37
C TRP A 311 -22.30 -1.20 -6.76
N SER A 312 -22.36 0.13 -6.85
CA SER A 312 -22.28 0.95 -8.08
C SER A 312 -20.94 0.88 -8.82
N VAL A 313 -19.91 0.29 -8.20
CA VAL A 313 -18.59 0.13 -8.83
C VAL A 313 -18.69 -0.78 -10.06
N PRO A 314 -18.13 -0.36 -11.22
CA PRO A 314 -18.10 -1.14 -12.46
C PRO A 314 -17.44 -2.52 -12.32
N GLY A 315 -17.68 -3.40 -13.29
CA GLY A 315 -17.09 -4.74 -13.33
C GLY A 315 -15.58 -4.73 -13.63
N GLU A 316 -14.93 -5.90 -13.53
CA GLU A 316 -13.55 -6.09 -13.94
C GLU A 316 -13.28 -5.50 -15.34
N ARG A 317 -12.10 -4.89 -15.51
CA ARG A 317 -11.61 -4.20 -16.73
C ARG A 317 -12.41 -2.96 -17.13
N GLN A 318 -13.40 -2.54 -16.35
CA GLN A 318 -14.13 -1.31 -16.61
C GLN A 318 -13.52 -0.13 -15.86
N GLN A 319 -13.62 1.05 -16.45
CA GLN A 319 -13.12 2.29 -15.87
C GLN A 319 -14.16 2.96 -14.98
N ALA A 320 -13.69 3.64 -13.94
CA ALA A 320 -14.52 4.47 -13.08
C ALA A 320 -13.78 5.77 -12.70
N PRO A 321 -14.50 6.88 -12.51
CA PRO A 321 -13.91 8.08 -11.93
C PRO A 321 -13.46 7.83 -10.48
N TRP A 322 -12.34 8.44 -10.07
CA TRP A 322 -11.89 8.48 -8.70
C TRP A 322 -12.04 9.89 -8.10
N PRO A 323 -12.46 10.02 -6.82
CA PRO A 323 -12.88 8.95 -5.92
C PRO A 323 -14.38 8.62 -5.98
N GLN A 324 -15.19 9.46 -6.64
CA GLN A 324 -16.65 9.39 -6.56
C GLN A 324 -17.24 8.47 -7.64
N VAL A 325 -17.93 7.40 -7.23
CA VAL A 325 -18.66 6.49 -8.15
C VAL A 325 -20.14 6.43 -7.76
N GLY A 326 -20.97 7.14 -8.54
CA GLY A 326 -22.37 7.36 -8.17
C GLY A 326 -22.44 8.16 -6.87
N ASP A 327 -23.11 7.63 -5.85
CA ASP A 327 -23.22 8.24 -4.53
C ASP A 327 -22.12 7.77 -3.54
N THR A 328 -21.22 6.87 -3.96
CA THR A 328 -20.17 6.31 -3.10
C THR A 328 -18.84 7.04 -3.30
N ASP A 329 -18.26 7.53 -2.21
CA ASP A 329 -16.90 8.08 -2.16
C ASP A 329 -15.90 6.96 -1.85
N LEU A 330 -15.21 6.44 -2.87
CA LEU A 330 -14.26 5.33 -2.74
C LEU A 330 -12.98 5.73 -1.99
N SER A 331 -12.73 7.02 -1.76
CA SER A 331 -11.61 7.44 -0.91
C SER A 331 -11.82 7.06 0.55
N ARG A 332 -13.04 6.74 0.97
CA ARG A 332 -13.39 6.40 2.36
C ARG A 332 -13.57 4.91 2.51
N TYR A 333 -12.73 4.27 3.29
CA TYR A 333 -12.81 2.82 3.48
C TYR A 333 -14.15 2.36 4.08
N ASN A 334 -14.77 3.13 4.97
CA ASN A 334 -16.07 2.76 5.56
C ASN A 334 -17.21 2.55 4.51
N GLU A 335 -17.04 3.09 3.30
CA GLU A 335 -17.98 2.90 2.19
C GLU A 335 -17.78 1.57 1.44
N TRP A 336 -16.71 0.83 1.75
CA TRP A 336 -16.35 -0.43 1.10
C TRP A 336 -16.98 -1.60 1.86
N ALA A 337 -18.18 -2.01 1.43
CA ALA A 337 -18.87 -3.15 2.05
C ALA A 337 -18.15 -4.48 1.79
N ASN A 338 -17.55 -4.65 0.62
CA ASN A 338 -16.88 -5.88 0.20
C ASN A 338 -15.49 -5.56 -0.37
N TYR A 339 -14.75 -6.55 -0.85
CA TYR A 339 -13.42 -6.30 -1.44
C TYR A 339 -13.51 -5.46 -2.72
N LEU A 340 -12.47 -4.65 -2.94
CA LEU A 340 -12.22 -3.94 -4.19
C LEU A 340 -10.73 -3.86 -4.44
N GLY A 341 -10.34 -4.17 -5.67
CA GLY A 341 -9.03 -3.91 -6.21
C GLY A 341 -9.15 -3.13 -7.51
N PHE A 342 -8.29 -2.13 -7.71
CA PHE A 342 -8.23 -1.38 -8.96
C PHE A 342 -6.81 -0.90 -9.24
N PHE A 343 -6.55 -0.66 -10.53
CA PHE A 343 -5.30 -0.07 -11.01
C PHE A 343 -5.48 1.40 -11.37
N VAL A 344 -4.39 2.15 -11.28
CA VAL A 344 -4.20 3.47 -11.92
C VAL A 344 -3.05 3.33 -12.91
N PRO A 345 -3.34 2.94 -14.16
CA PRO A 345 -2.32 2.76 -15.19
C PRO A 345 -1.59 4.06 -15.51
N ASN A 346 -0.38 3.94 -16.05
CA ASN A 346 0.50 5.05 -16.47
C ASN A 346 0.95 6.00 -15.36
N GLN A 347 0.70 5.66 -14.09
CA GLN A 347 1.07 6.48 -12.93
C GLN A 347 0.61 7.94 -13.08
N GLU A 348 -0.59 8.16 -13.62
CA GLU A 348 -1.14 9.51 -13.80
C GLU A 348 -1.22 10.27 -12.46
N ALA A 349 -1.26 9.55 -11.32
CA ALA A 349 -1.13 10.11 -9.99
C ALA A 349 0.34 10.25 -9.59
N SER A 350 0.72 11.46 -9.18
CA SER A 350 2.07 11.79 -8.68
C SER A 350 2.44 11.06 -7.38
N PHE A 351 1.45 10.55 -6.64
CA PHE A 351 1.64 9.72 -5.46
C PHE A 351 0.40 8.85 -5.20
N PHE A 352 0.58 7.80 -4.40
CA PHE A 352 -0.50 7.07 -3.76
C PHE A 352 -0.39 7.26 -2.24
N GLY A 353 -1.44 7.75 -1.59
CA GLY A 353 -1.46 8.00 -0.16
C GLY A 353 -2.58 7.28 0.57
N ALA A 354 -2.38 7.02 1.84
CA ALA A 354 -3.43 6.61 2.78
C ALA A 354 -3.22 7.30 4.13
N TYR A 355 -4.30 7.57 4.84
CA TYR A 355 -4.28 8.18 6.17
C TYR A 355 -5.30 7.53 7.10
N ASN A 356 -4.90 7.26 8.33
CA ASN A 356 -5.76 6.78 9.40
C ASN A 356 -5.85 7.88 10.48
N PRO A 357 -6.97 8.61 10.57
CA PRO A 357 -7.13 9.68 11.55
C PRO A 357 -7.27 9.18 13.00
N ASP A 358 -7.57 7.89 13.22
CA ASP A 358 -7.71 7.35 14.58
C ASP A 358 -6.35 7.20 15.28
N THR A 359 -5.31 6.92 14.51
CA THR A 359 -3.92 6.77 14.97
C THR A 359 -3.05 7.97 14.60
N ASP A 360 -3.61 8.89 13.81
CA ASP A 360 -2.95 10.06 13.23
C ASP A 360 -1.68 9.70 12.43
N LEU A 361 -1.77 8.59 11.69
CA LEU A 361 -0.70 8.09 10.82
C LEU A 361 -1.15 8.01 9.37
N GLY A 362 -0.22 8.23 8.47
CA GLY A 362 -0.39 8.00 7.05
C GLY A 362 0.84 7.40 6.41
N LEU A 363 0.73 7.19 5.11
CA LEU A 363 1.82 6.75 4.26
C LEU A 363 1.63 7.36 2.89
N VAL A 364 2.75 7.74 2.27
CA VAL A 364 2.79 8.11 0.86
C VAL A 364 3.79 7.21 0.14
N ARG A 365 3.37 6.63 -0.97
CA ARG A 365 4.22 6.03 -1.99
C ARG A 365 4.39 7.03 -3.14
N LEU A 366 5.64 7.36 -3.45
CA LEU A 366 6.02 8.18 -4.60
C LEU A 366 6.64 7.25 -5.66
N PRO A 367 6.01 7.11 -6.83
CA PRO A 367 6.48 6.23 -7.89
C PRO A 367 7.72 6.83 -8.61
N PRO A 368 8.44 6.03 -9.43
CA PRO A 368 9.44 6.57 -10.36
C PRO A 368 8.78 7.50 -11.39
N ALA A 369 9.58 8.31 -12.08
CA ALA A 369 9.12 8.94 -13.31
C ALA A 369 9.06 7.90 -14.44
N GLY A 370 7.93 7.78 -15.14
CA GLY A 370 7.83 6.96 -16.35
C GLY A 370 6.64 5.99 -16.34
N PRO A 371 6.66 4.96 -17.21
CA PRO A 371 5.58 3.99 -17.30
C PRO A 371 5.54 3.06 -16.08
N GLY A 372 4.34 2.63 -15.73
CA GLY A 372 4.06 1.69 -14.66
C GLY A 372 2.62 1.88 -14.17
N SER A 373 2.29 1.30 -13.02
CA SER A 373 0.93 1.39 -12.47
C SER A 373 0.95 1.44 -10.95
N HIS A 374 -0.09 2.07 -10.40
CA HIS A 374 -0.46 1.92 -9.00
C HIS A 374 -1.58 0.89 -8.88
N LYS A 375 -1.63 0.16 -7.78
CA LYS A 375 -2.82 -0.62 -7.42
C LYS A 375 -3.19 -0.34 -5.97
N LEU A 376 -4.50 -0.26 -5.72
CA LEU A 376 -5.05 -0.41 -4.38
C LEU A 376 -5.85 -1.70 -4.34
N PHE A 377 -5.72 -2.44 -3.24
CA PHE A 377 -6.68 -3.48 -2.87
C PHE A 377 -7.01 -3.35 -1.39
N ALA A 378 -8.28 -3.59 -1.03
CA ALA A 378 -8.65 -3.76 0.36
C ALA A 378 -9.81 -4.75 0.48
N PHE A 379 -9.81 -5.51 1.57
CA PHE A 379 -11.00 -6.24 2.00
C PHE A 379 -11.97 -5.24 2.62
N GLY A 380 -13.19 -5.16 2.08
CA GLY A 380 -14.24 -4.32 2.68
C GLY A 380 -14.60 -4.76 4.09
N ARG A 381 -15.27 -3.86 4.83
CA ARG A 381 -15.68 -4.06 6.23
C ARG A 381 -16.42 -5.37 6.45
N ASP A 382 -17.32 -5.71 5.53
CA ASP A 382 -18.23 -6.84 5.66
C ASP A 382 -17.74 -8.08 4.86
N PHE A 383 -16.48 -8.05 4.37
CA PHE A 383 -15.89 -9.21 3.70
C PHE A 383 -15.85 -10.41 4.66
N PRO A 384 -16.28 -11.62 4.27
CA PRO A 384 -16.44 -12.73 5.22
C PRO A 384 -15.20 -13.62 5.39
N ASP A 385 -14.33 -13.71 4.37
CA ASP A 385 -13.18 -14.62 4.43
C ASP A 385 -12.07 -14.03 5.32
N ARG A 386 -11.62 -14.84 6.28
CA ARG A 386 -10.52 -14.55 7.22
C ARG A 386 -9.49 -15.68 7.25
N SER A 387 -9.49 -16.54 6.22
CA SER A 387 -8.62 -17.72 6.16
C SER A 387 -7.12 -17.42 6.22
N TYR A 388 -6.73 -16.16 5.95
CA TYR A 388 -5.35 -15.69 5.98
C TYR A 388 -4.85 -15.28 7.38
N THR A 389 -5.71 -15.11 8.38
CA THR A 389 -5.35 -14.72 9.76
C THR A 389 -6.08 -15.60 10.79
N ASP A 390 -5.77 -15.43 12.07
CA ASP A 390 -6.41 -16.13 13.20
C ASP A 390 -7.21 -15.19 14.12
N ASP A 391 -7.05 -13.86 14.01
CA ASP A 391 -7.71 -12.86 14.86
C ASP A 391 -8.80 -12.05 14.14
N ASN A 392 -9.07 -12.38 12.87
CA ASN A 392 -10.01 -11.68 11.98
C ASN A 392 -9.60 -10.25 11.57
N SER A 393 -8.36 -9.85 11.81
CA SER A 393 -7.84 -8.56 11.35
C SER A 393 -7.89 -8.42 9.82
N GLN A 394 -7.97 -7.18 9.38
CA GLN A 394 -7.97 -6.78 7.97
C GLN A 394 -6.88 -5.76 7.71
N TYR A 395 -6.51 -5.64 6.45
CA TYR A 395 -5.52 -4.70 5.96
C TYR A 395 -5.91 -4.24 4.56
N PHE A 396 -5.26 -3.19 4.08
CA PHE A 396 -5.25 -2.82 2.67
C PHE A 396 -3.85 -2.92 2.10
N GLU A 397 -3.78 -2.91 0.77
CA GLU A 397 -2.57 -3.10 0.01
C GLU A 397 -2.35 -1.92 -0.94
N ILE A 398 -1.16 -1.34 -0.90
CA ILE A 398 -0.68 -0.44 -1.94
C ILE A 398 0.37 -1.19 -2.75
N TRP A 399 0.16 -1.23 -4.07
CA TRP A 399 1.10 -1.86 -5.00
C TRP A 399 1.75 -0.83 -5.93
N GLY A 400 3.00 -1.11 -6.26
CA GLY A 400 3.78 -0.42 -7.27
C GLY A 400 4.38 -1.38 -8.27
N GLY A 401 4.22 -1.15 -9.57
CA GLY A 401 4.78 -2.05 -10.57
C GLY A 401 5.08 -1.40 -11.91
N ALA A 402 5.90 -2.09 -12.69
CA ALA A 402 6.25 -1.71 -14.06
C ALA A 402 5.14 -2.08 -15.07
N ASN A 403 4.27 -3.03 -14.72
CA ASN A 403 3.16 -3.50 -15.54
C ASN A 403 1.95 -2.56 -15.43
N ALA A 404 1.07 -2.57 -16.43
CA ALA A 404 -0.16 -1.76 -16.42
C ALA A 404 -1.24 -2.34 -15.47
N GLY A 405 -1.30 -3.67 -15.37
CA GLY A 405 -2.24 -4.44 -14.58
C GLY A 405 -1.74 -5.88 -14.41
N PHE A 406 -2.64 -6.77 -13.97
CA PHE A 406 -2.33 -8.18 -13.72
C PHE A 406 -2.71 -9.11 -14.87
N TRP A 407 -3.27 -8.57 -15.95
CA TRP A 407 -3.76 -9.41 -17.05
C TRP A 407 -2.59 -9.91 -17.91
N PRO A 408 -2.72 -11.07 -18.59
CA PRO A 408 -1.63 -11.64 -19.39
C PRO A 408 -1.10 -10.71 -20.49
N GLU A 409 -1.95 -9.86 -21.06
CA GLU A 409 -1.54 -8.85 -22.04
C GLU A 409 -0.69 -7.70 -21.46
N ASP A 410 -0.64 -7.56 -20.13
CA ASP A 410 0.19 -6.58 -19.42
C ASP A 410 1.59 -7.13 -19.08
N ASP A 411 1.88 -8.40 -19.38
CA ASP A 411 3.19 -9.00 -19.16
C ASP A 411 4.27 -8.28 -19.97
N LEU A 412 5.35 -7.89 -19.30
CA LEU A 412 6.50 -7.29 -19.95
C LEU A 412 7.43 -8.38 -20.48
N THR A 413 7.72 -8.37 -21.77
CA THR A 413 8.72 -9.29 -22.33
C THR A 413 10.12 -8.78 -22.00
N VAL A 414 10.86 -9.49 -21.16
CA VAL A 414 12.25 -9.19 -20.82
C VAL A 414 13.15 -10.14 -21.61
N ALA A 415 13.99 -9.62 -22.51
CA ALA A 415 14.86 -10.46 -23.33
C ALA A 415 15.98 -11.12 -22.51
N ALA A 416 16.63 -12.14 -23.07
CA ALA A 416 17.78 -12.79 -22.44
C ALA A 416 18.92 -11.78 -22.20
N GLY A 417 19.39 -11.69 -20.96
CA GLY A 417 20.41 -10.75 -20.51
C GLY A 417 19.92 -9.34 -20.18
N ASP A 418 18.65 -9.02 -20.45
CA ASP A 418 18.09 -7.70 -20.16
C ASP A 418 17.64 -7.56 -18.70
N THR A 419 17.45 -6.31 -18.28
CA THR A 419 17.03 -5.95 -16.94
C THR A 419 15.72 -5.16 -16.93
N LEU A 420 14.96 -5.31 -15.83
CA LEU A 420 13.77 -4.52 -15.53
C LEU A 420 13.89 -4.02 -14.09
N GLY A 421 13.77 -2.72 -13.87
CA GLY A 421 13.85 -2.15 -12.52
C GLY A 421 13.45 -0.70 -12.48
N TRP A 422 13.21 -0.22 -11.26
CA TRP A 422 12.90 1.17 -10.96
C TRP A 422 13.30 1.49 -9.52
N GLN A 423 13.19 2.77 -9.14
CA GLN A 423 13.30 3.20 -7.75
C GLN A 423 12.02 3.94 -7.34
N GLU A 424 11.51 3.65 -6.15
CA GLU A 424 10.35 4.31 -5.55
C GLU A 424 10.63 4.71 -4.10
N THR A 425 9.86 5.66 -3.60
CA THR A 425 10.01 6.21 -2.25
C THR A 425 8.77 5.94 -1.42
N TRP A 426 8.98 5.52 -0.17
CA TRP A 426 7.92 5.27 0.80
C TRP A 426 8.16 6.15 2.03
N TRP A 427 7.14 6.94 2.39
CA TRP A 427 7.23 7.94 3.44
C TRP A 427 6.07 7.82 4.43
N PRO A 428 6.30 7.23 5.62
CA PRO A 428 5.37 7.30 6.74
C PRO A 428 5.13 8.73 7.21
N LEU A 429 3.87 9.08 7.41
CA LEU A 429 3.43 10.39 7.89
C LEU A 429 2.90 10.24 9.31
N ALA A 430 3.24 11.17 10.19
CA ALA A 430 2.69 11.25 11.53
C ALA A 430 2.15 12.64 11.81
N GLN A 431 1.04 12.69 12.54
CA GLN A 431 0.53 13.90 13.17
C GLN A 431 0.16 15.03 12.18
N LEU A 432 -0.14 14.67 10.94
CA LEU A 432 -0.51 15.61 9.88
C LEU A 432 -2.01 16.01 9.98
N GLY A 433 -2.82 15.22 10.69
CA GLY A 433 -4.27 15.38 10.83
C GLY A 433 -5.10 14.86 9.64
N GLY A 434 -4.43 14.49 8.54
CA GLY A 434 -5.02 14.04 7.29
C GLY A 434 -3.99 14.08 6.17
N LEU A 435 -4.40 13.90 4.92
CA LEU A 435 -3.51 14.05 3.76
C LEU A 435 -4.27 14.70 2.60
N THR A 436 -3.70 15.76 2.03
CA THR A 436 -4.24 16.44 0.85
C THR A 436 -3.29 16.29 -0.33
N TRP A 437 -2.00 16.56 -0.13
CA TRP A 437 -0.99 16.51 -1.19
C TRP A 437 0.38 16.11 -0.64
N ALA A 438 1.24 15.54 -1.49
CA ALA A 438 2.60 15.20 -1.12
C ALA A 438 3.58 15.24 -2.31
N THR A 439 4.83 15.57 -1.99
CA THR A 439 6.02 15.34 -2.80
C THR A 439 7.03 14.53 -1.96
N GLU A 440 8.22 14.26 -2.48
CA GLU A 440 9.29 13.62 -1.69
C GLU A 440 9.82 14.51 -0.56
N ARG A 441 9.50 15.81 -0.57
CA ARG A 441 10.03 16.80 0.38
C ARG A 441 9.01 17.28 1.40
N VAL A 442 7.76 17.45 0.99
CA VAL A 442 6.69 18.01 1.83
C VAL A 442 5.40 17.21 1.62
N ALA A 443 4.72 16.88 2.71
CA ALA A 443 3.33 16.41 2.71
C ALA A 443 2.49 17.45 3.44
N LEU A 444 1.29 17.74 2.94
CA LEU A 444 0.40 18.71 3.54
C LEU A 444 -1.02 18.19 3.71
N TYR A 445 -1.69 18.74 4.71
CA TYR A 445 -3.10 18.61 4.93
C TYR A 445 -3.73 19.99 5.11
N LEU A 446 -4.82 20.23 4.37
CA LEU A 446 -5.60 21.45 4.45
C LEU A 446 -6.97 21.14 5.07
N ALA A 447 -7.15 21.51 6.34
CA ALA A 447 -8.42 21.33 7.05
C ALA A 447 -9.29 22.60 6.94
N PRO A 448 -10.56 22.51 6.53
CA PRO A 448 -11.49 23.63 6.63
C PRO A 448 -11.87 23.88 8.10
N THR A 449 -11.74 25.13 8.54
CA THR A 449 -12.02 25.57 9.91
C THR A 449 -12.88 26.84 9.92
N GLY A 450 -14.18 26.73 9.62
CA GLY A 450 -15.08 27.89 9.60
C GLY A 450 -14.66 28.94 8.56
N GLU A 451 -14.27 30.14 9.00
CA GLU A 451 -13.80 31.27 8.17
C GLU A 451 -12.29 31.22 7.83
N THR A 452 -11.57 30.19 8.28
CA THR A 452 -10.16 29.97 7.95
C THR A 452 -9.90 28.53 7.53
N HIS A 453 -8.75 28.26 6.93
CA HIS A 453 -8.20 26.93 6.77
C HIS A 453 -6.98 26.74 7.67
N THR A 454 -6.83 25.56 8.26
CA THR A 454 -5.58 25.14 8.90
C THR A 454 -4.76 24.36 7.89
N LEU A 455 -3.58 24.87 7.54
CA LEU A 455 -2.57 24.15 6.76
C LEU A 455 -1.59 23.51 7.73
N THR A 456 -1.50 22.19 7.72
CA THR A 456 -0.43 21.44 8.40
C THR A 456 0.51 20.90 7.33
N ALA A 457 1.83 21.03 7.54
CA ALA A 457 2.83 20.43 6.66
C ALA A 457 3.87 19.64 7.46
N LEU A 458 4.28 18.51 6.90
CA LEU A 458 5.36 17.66 7.38
C LEU A 458 6.47 17.64 6.34
N VAL A 459 7.73 17.64 6.77
CA VAL A 459 8.90 17.55 5.88
C VAL A 459 9.59 16.20 6.03
N SER A 460 10.15 15.66 4.94
CA SER A 460 10.82 14.36 4.98
C SER A 460 12.25 14.42 5.49
N GLN A 461 12.85 15.61 5.48
CA GLN A 461 14.22 15.92 5.92
C GLN A 461 14.27 17.34 6.52
N PRO A 462 15.26 17.67 7.38
CA PRO A 462 15.44 19.02 7.90
C PRO A 462 15.41 20.03 6.75
N THR A 463 14.53 21.03 6.85
CA THR A 463 14.24 21.95 5.74
C THR A 463 14.02 23.36 6.28
N VAL A 464 14.75 24.31 5.68
CA VAL A 464 14.53 25.75 5.84
C VAL A 464 14.06 26.31 4.51
N GLY A 465 13.08 27.22 4.56
CA GLY A 465 12.44 27.70 3.34
C GLY A 465 11.40 28.79 3.58
N THR A 466 10.57 29.02 2.57
CA THR A 466 9.43 29.94 2.63
C THR A 466 8.16 29.22 2.19
N LEU A 467 7.08 29.41 2.95
CA LEU A 467 5.73 29.09 2.54
C LEU A 467 5.13 30.34 1.87
N GLU A 468 4.59 30.18 0.67
CA GLU A 468 3.85 31.20 -0.05
C GLU A 468 2.44 30.68 -0.36
N VAL A 469 1.42 31.45 0.02
CA VAL A 469 0.02 31.16 -0.31
C VAL A 469 -0.54 32.33 -1.09
N THR A 470 -1.06 32.07 -2.28
CA THR A 470 -1.61 33.10 -3.17
C THR A 470 -3.05 32.79 -3.57
N ALA A 471 -3.83 33.83 -3.83
CA ALA A 471 -5.17 33.77 -4.43
C ALA A 471 -5.19 34.65 -5.68
N GLY A 472 -5.10 34.02 -6.85
CA GLY A 472 -4.78 34.74 -8.09
C GLY A 472 -3.41 35.43 -7.97
N ASP A 473 -3.34 36.72 -8.24
CA ASP A 473 -2.09 37.51 -8.15
C ASP A 473 -1.81 38.05 -6.74
N ALA A 474 -2.72 37.85 -5.77
CA ALA A 474 -2.57 38.36 -4.41
C ALA A 474 -1.86 37.35 -3.50
N ILE A 475 -0.80 37.78 -2.82
CA ILE A 475 -0.13 37.00 -1.77
C ILE A 475 -0.95 37.13 -0.49
N LEU A 476 -1.50 36.02 0.00
CA LEU A 476 -2.24 35.94 1.26
C LEU A 476 -1.32 35.71 2.46
N LEU A 477 -0.28 34.89 2.27
CA LEU A 477 0.71 34.54 3.27
C LEU A 477 2.07 34.36 2.60
N SER A 478 3.11 34.91 3.21
CA SER A 478 4.51 34.59 2.90
C SER A 478 5.24 34.52 4.22
N ASP A 479 5.63 33.31 4.64
CA ASP A 479 6.20 33.05 5.96
C ASP A 479 7.46 32.18 5.85
N PRO A 480 8.61 32.63 6.36
CA PRO A 480 9.78 31.76 6.47
C PRO A 480 9.51 30.62 7.45
N PHE A 481 10.09 29.46 7.18
CA PHE A 481 9.97 28.31 8.06
C PHE A 481 11.28 27.54 8.19
N SER A 482 11.44 26.91 9.36
CA SER A 482 12.34 25.81 9.60
C SER A 482 11.49 24.66 10.13
N ALA A 483 11.68 23.46 9.61
CA ALA A 483 10.95 22.27 9.99
C ALA A 483 11.88 21.05 10.02
N GLU A 484 11.62 20.18 10.98
CA GLU A 484 12.30 18.91 11.16
C GLU A 484 11.37 17.75 10.79
N PRO A 485 11.89 16.58 10.37
CA PRO A 485 11.05 15.41 10.17
C PRO A 485 10.33 15.05 11.46
N ALA A 486 9.10 14.54 11.31
CA ALA A 486 8.22 14.18 12.43
C ALA A 486 7.81 15.34 13.37
N ALA A 487 8.02 16.59 12.97
CA ALA A 487 7.47 17.76 13.65
C ALA A 487 6.60 18.56 12.66
N PRO A 488 5.30 18.21 12.52
CA PRO A 488 4.39 18.96 11.66
C PRO A 488 4.32 20.43 12.07
N LYS A 489 4.38 21.33 11.09
CA LYS A 489 4.21 22.78 11.29
C LYS A 489 2.85 23.21 10.78
N GLN A 490 2.21 24.15 11.49
CA GLN A 490 0.87 24.62 11.19
C GLN A 490 0.84 26.11 10.86
N TRP A 491 -0.05 26.47 9.93
CA TRP A 491 -0.39 27.84 9.57
C TRP A 491 -1.90 28.00 9.49
N THR A 492 -2.36 29.24 9.71
CA THR A 492 -3.74 29.64 9.45
C THR A 492 -3.78 30.41 8.13
N ILE A 493 -4.61 29.95 7.20
CA ILE A 493 -4.81 30.57 5.89
C ILE A 493 -6.22 31.17 5.86
N PRO A 494 -6.41 32.41 5.37
CA PRO A 494 -7.74 32.98 5.17
C PRO A 494 -8.57 32.15 4.18
N THR A 495 -9.88 32.01 4.40
CA THR A 495 -10.77 31.50 3.34
C THR A 495 -10.89 32.52 2.22
N THR A 496 -10.92 32.05 0.97
CA THR A 496 -11.12 32.89 -0.21
C THR A 496 -12.23 32.33 -1.10
N ASP A 497 -12.91 33.24 -1.81
CA ASP A 497 -13.92 32.87 -2.81
C ASP A 497 -13.29 32.33 -4.12
N VAL A 498 -11.98 32.44 -4.25
CA VAL A 498 -11.18 31.93 -5.38
C VAL A 498 -10.22 30.84 -4.89
N PRO A 499 -9.79 29.90 -5.76
CA PRO A 499 -8.78 28.92 -5.39
C PRO A 499 -7.48 29.56 -4.91
N VAL A 500 -6.82 28.88 -3.97
CA VAL A 500 -5.48 29.25 -3.51
C VAL A 500 -4.43 28.35 -4.15
N THR A 501 -3.23 28.90 -4.37
CA THR A 501 -2.01 28.13 -4.66
C THR A 501 -1.16 28.10 -3.40
N ILE A 502 -0.66 26.93 -3.02
CA ILE A 502 0.24 26.74 -1.88
C ILE A 502 1.60 26.28 -2.39
N GLN A 503 2.65 27.06 -2.13
CA GLN A 503 4.01 26.72 -2.52
C GLN A 503 4.95 26.70 -1.33
N PHE A 504 5.72 25.62 -1.20
CA PHE A 504 6.87 25.54 -0.32
C PHE A 504 8.13 25.64 -1.17
N LYS A 505 9.04 26.55 -0.80
CA LYS A 505 10.32 26.77 -1.49
C LYS A 505 11.48 26.65 -0.51
N ASP A 506 12.63 26.17 -0.97
CA ASP A 506 13.86 26.17 -0.16
C ASP A 506 14.53 27.56 -0.13
N GLU A 507 15.65 27.70 0.58
CA GLU A 507 16.42 28.95 0.65
C GLU A 507 16.99 29.41 -0.70
N GLY A 508 17.07 28.50 -1.68
CA GLY A 508 17.48 28.77 -3.06
C GLY A 508 16.33 29.13 -4.00
N ASP A 509 15.11 29.28 -3.46
CA ASP A 509 13.87 29.54 -4.21
C ASP A 509 13.44 28.36 -5.12
N HIS A 510 13.98 27.16 -4.89
CA HIS A 510 13.50 25.95 -5.59
C HIS A 510 12.20 25.46 -4.97
N THR A 511 11.23 25.12 -5.81
CA THR A 511 9.95 24.57 -5.35
C THR A 511 10.11 23.16 -4.78
N LEU A 512 9.74 22.99 -3.51
CA LEU A 512 9.67 21.71 -2.81
C LEU A 512 8.30 21.05 -2.95
N LEU A 513 7.25 21.87 -3.01
CA LEU A 513 5.87 21.46 -3.25
C LEU A 513 5.10 22.64 -3.86
N ALA A 514 4.23 22.33 -4.82
CA ALA A 514 3.18 23.23 -5.31
C ALA A 514 1.84 22.47 -5.34
N TYR A 515 0.80 23.07 -4.76
CA TYR A 515 -0.58 22.57 -4.73
C TYR A 515 -1.55 23.65 -5.20
#